data_AF-A0AAW2KBF9-F1
#
_entry.id   AF-A0AAW2KBF9-F1
#
_cell.length_a   1.000
_cell.length_b   1.000
_cell.length_c   1.000
_cell.angle_alpha   90.00
_cell.angle_beta   90.00
_cell.angle_gamma   90.00
#
_symmetry.space_group_name_H-M   'P 1'
#
loop_
_entity.id
_entity.type
_entity.pdbx_description
1 polymer ?
#
loop_
_entity_poly.entity_id
_entity_poly.type
_entity_poly.pdbx_seq_one_letter_code
_entity_poly.pdbx_strand_id
1 'polypeptide(L)'
;MIAGGPSGGYSHQARKSQVREAHQISIKKVLDIEAVENAPIIQFGRAKRSGPQTTHNDALVITAMIANYEVGRIFIDSGSSADILFREAYNQMQLGDVSLEKVNTSLYGFAGEVVLPRGMVPLPLTMGRGTMRKTYLLKFLVVDVPSAYNMILVRHMLNTFQAVVSTYHMKIKFPTPGGVGEVQGDPLQSRRCYVEAVCKGQKRNVDDAPDQIPPSKKGKTPKGEDSEETETPAKVQPAEELLNIEIIPENPDKITRIDSHLGEEAKK
;
A
#
# COMPACT_ATOMS: atom_id res chain seq x y z
N MET A 1 1.64 -1.25 -3.63
CA MET A 1 2.34 -0.71 -2.45
C MET A 1 2.67 0.74 -2.74
N ILE A 2 2.27 1.66 -1.87
CA ILE A 2 2.62 3.08 -1.96
C ILE A 2 3.79 3.36 -1.03
N ALA A 3 4.86 3.95 -1.57
CA ALA A 3 6.07 4.30 -0.84
C ALA A 3 6.34 5.81 -0.90
N GLY A 4 7.06 6.34 0.10
CA GLY A 4 7.40 7.76 0.20
C GLY A 4 6.59 8.49 1.26
N GLY A 5 6.36 9.78 1.04
CA GLY A 5 5.70 10.65 2.02
C GLY A 5 6.61 11.09 3.18
N PRO A 6 6.06 11.84 4.16
CA PRO A 6 6.83 12.45 5.24
C PRO A 6 7.27 11.46 6.33
N SER A 7 6.71 10.24 6.37
CA SER A 7 6.98 9.21 7.38
C SER A 7 8.46 8.83 7.48
N GLY A 8 9.19 8.87 6.36
CA GLY A 8 10.64 8.62 6.31
C GLY A 8 11.51 9.85 6.58
N GLY A 9 10.90 11.00 6.84
CA GLY A 9 11.55 12.31 6.80
C GLY A 9 11.65 12.89 5.38
N TYR A 10 11.90 14.20 5.33
CA TYR A 10 11.93 14.98 4.10
C TYR A 10 13.24 14.83 3.29
N SER A 11 14.32 14.34 3.91
CA SER A 11 15.63 14.21 3.27
C SER A 11 16.09 12.75 3.14
N HIS A 12 16.97 12.49 2.17
CA HIS A 12 17.59 11.18 2.00
C HIS A 12 18.44 10.77 3.23
N GLN A 13 19.08 11.75 3.89
CA GLN A 13 19.83 11.51 5.13
C GLN A 13 18.90 11.09 6.27
N ALA A 14 17.74 11.73 6.43
CA ALA A 14 16.75 11.35 7.45
C ALA A 14 16.28 9.91 7.25
N ARG A 15 15.98 9.52 6.00
CA ARG A 15 15.59 8.12 5.66
C ARG A 15 16.69 7.12 5.98
N LYS A 16 17.95 7.44 5.65
CA LYS A 16 19.10 6.59 6.00
C LYS A 16 19.34 6.50 7.51
N SER A 17 19.06 7.57 8.25
CA SER A 17 19.19 7.59 9.71
C SER A 17 18.21 6.63 10.37
N GLN A 18 16.97 6.55 9.90
CA GLN A 18 15.97 5.59 10.41
C GLN A 18 16.42 4.13 10.28
N VAL A 19 17.06 3.77 9.16
CA VAL A 19 17.62 2.41 8.96
C VAL A 19 18.71 2.13 10.00
N ARG A 20 19.58 3.11 10.27
CA ARG A 20 20.65 2.97 11.28
C ARG A 20 20.10 2.84 12.69
N GLU A 21 19.06 3.61 13.02
CA GLU A 21 18.39 3.54 14.32
C GLU A 21 17.69 2.19 14.53
N ALA A 22 17.08 1.62 13.48
CA ALA A 22 16.51 0.28 13.54
C ALA A 22 17.57 -0.83 13.76
N HIS A 23 18.80 -0.63 13.29
CA HIS A 23 19.92 -1.51 13.58
C HIS A 23 20.47 -1.33 15.01
N GLN A 24 20.13 -0.22 15.68
CA GLN A 24 20.65 0.18 16.98
C GLN A 24 19.54 0.25 18.04
N ILE A 25 18.63 -0.73 18.04
CA ILE A 25 17.55 -0.80 19.03
C ILE A 25 18.16 -0.91 20.42
N SER A 26 18.17 0.22 21.14
CA SER A 26 18.46 0.33 22.56
C SER A 26 17.19 0.08 23.38
N ILE A 27 17.37 -0.37 24.62
CA ILE A 27 16.37 -0.81 25.62
C ILE A 27 15.30 0.28 25.97
N LYS A 28 15.33 1.47 25.37
CA LYS A 28 14.33 2.54 25.59
C LYS A 28 12.88 2.20 25.17
N LYS A 29 12.62 1.03 24.60
CA LYS A 29 11.27 0.51 24.28
C LYS A 29 10.46 0.01 25.49
N VAL A 30 10.97 0.10 26.72
CA VAL A 30 10.29 -0.43 27.92
C VAL A 30 8.97 0.31 28.24
N LEU A 31 8.85 1.61 27.93
CA LEU A 31 7.64 2.39 28.25
C LEU A 31 6.43 2.11 27.34
N ASP A 32 6.65 1.69 26.08
CA ASP A 32 5.54 1.28 25.19
C ASP A 32 5.03 -0.13 25.52
N ILE A 33 5.83 -0.95 26.21
CA ILE A 33 5.48 -2.33 26.60
C ILE A 33 4.48 -2.32 27.77
N GLU A 34 4.61 -1.40 28.73
CA GLU A 34 3.68 -1.27 29.87
C GLU A 34 2.24 -0.91 29.43
N ALA A 35 2.09 -0.15 28.33
CA ALA A 35 0.79 0.14 27.74
C ALA A 35 0.15 -1.08 27.04
N VAL A 36 0.96 -2.06 26.62
CA VAL A 36 0.51 -3.33 26.04
C VAL A 36 0.07 -4.31 27.13
N GLU A 37 0.72 -4.31 28.31
CA GLU A 37 0.39 -5.23 29.41
C GLU A 37 -1.03 -5.05 29.96
N ASN A 38 -1.60 -3.84 29.89
CA ASN A 38 -2.95 -3.54 30.36
C ASN A 38 -4.02 -3.58 29.24
N ALA A 39 -3.65 -3.94 28.01
CA ALA A 39 -4.59 -3.97 26.91
C ALA A 39 -5.50 -5.22 26.95
N PRO A 40 -6.80 -5.11 26.60
CA PRO A 40 -7.69 -6.26 26.53
C PRO A 40 -7.23 -7.25 25.45
N ILE A 41 -7.44 -8.55 25.70
CA ILE A 41 -7.16 -9.62 24.73
C ILE A 41 -8.03 -9.43 23.48
N ILE A 42 -7.38 -9.33 22.32
CA ILE A 42 -8.05 -9.29 21.02
C ILE A 42 -8.20 -10.70 20.49
N GLN A 43 -9.44 -11.19 20.44
CA GLN A 43 -9.77 -12.50 19.85
C GLN A 43 -10.74 -12.32 18.67
N PHE A 44 -10.51 -13.07 17.60
CA PHE A 44 -11.46 -13.23 16.50
C PHE A 44 -12.20 -14.55 16.68
N GLY A 45 -13.52 -14.48 16.85
CA GLY A 45 -14.38 -15.67 16.94
C GLY A 45 -14.73 -16.23 15.56
N ARG A 46 -15.51 -17.31 15.50
CA ARG A 46 -16.00 -17.87 14.23
C ARG A 46 -16.68 -16.77 13.42
N ALA A 47 -16.24 -16.57 12.18
CA ALA A 47 -16.91 -15.69 11.25
C ALA A 47 -18.37 -16.16 11.09
N LYS A 48 -19.35 -15.36 11.52
CA LYS A 48 -20.76 -15.61 11.23
C LYS A 48 -20.94 -15.43 9.72
N ARG A 49 -21.05 -16.55 9.01
CA ARG A 49 -21.23 -16.59 7.56
C ARG A 49 -22.71 -16.40 7.26
N SER A 50 -23.08 -15.27 6.67
CA SER A 50 -24.38 -15.05 6.07
C SER A 50 -24.19 -15.02 4.55
N GLY A 51 -24.32 -16.18 3.91
CA GLY A 51 -24.29 -16.31 2.45
C GLY A 51 -23.47 -17.51 1.92
N PRO A 52 -23.56 -17.80 0.60
CA PRO A 52 -22.73 -18.82 -0.06
C PRO A 52 -21.25 -18.52 0.18
N GLN A 53 -20.43 -19.57 0.32
CA GLN A 53 -18.99 -19.42 0.51
C GLN A 53 -18.34 -18.80 -0.73
N THR A 54 -18.28 -17.48 -0.79
CA THR A 54 -17.47 -16.76 -1.77
C THR A 54 -16.02 -16.79 -1.33
N THR A 55 -15.11 -16.95 -2.28
CA THR A 55 -13.65 -16.86 -2.07
C THR A 55 -13.28 -15.64 -1.23
N HIS A 56 -12.45 -15.83 -0.20
CA HIS A 56 -12.03 -14.80 0.75
C HIS A 56 -10.95 -13.84 0.19
N ASN A 57 -11.12 -13.39 -1.05
CA ASN A 57 -10.15 -12.53 -1.74
C ASN A 57 -10.60 -11.06 -1.81
N ASP A 58 -11.69 -10.70 -1.12
CA ASP A 58 -12.16 -9.33 -1.06
C ASP A 58 -11.14 -8.47 -0.27
N ALA A 59 -10.78 -7.31 -0.83
CA ALA A 59 -9.97 -6.31 -0.12
C ALA A 59 -10.69 -5.81 1.13
N LEU A 60 -9.96 -5.59 2.23
CA LEU A 60 -10.57 -5.03 3.44
C LEU A 60 -10.91 -3.55 3.22
N VAL A 61 -12.20 -3.29 2.98
CA VAL A 61 -12.77 -1.96 2.81
C VAL A 61 -13.70 -1.67 3.98
N ILE A 62 -13.56 -0.51 4.61
CA ILE A 62 -14.38 -0.11 5.76
C ILE A 62 -15.09 1.22 5.50
N THR A 63 -15.98 1.54 6.45
CA THR A 63 -16.54 2.88 6.65
C THR A 63 -16.14 3.35 8.05
N ALA A 64 -15.75 4.62 8.17
CA ALA A 64 -15.40 5.24 9.45
C ALA A 64 -15.81 6.72 9.48
N MET A 65 -15.77 7.32 10.66
CA MET A 65 -16.07 8.75 10.83
C MET A 65 -14.77 9.55 10.73
N ILE A 66 -14.70 10.49 9.79
CA ILE A 66 -13.56 11.40 9.62
C ILE A 66 -14.07 12.84 9.61
N ALA A 67 -13.57 13.67 10.53
CA ALA A 67 -14.01 15.06 10.68
C ALA A 67 -15.55 15.21 10.77
N ASN A 68 -16.21 14.28 11.47
CA ASN A 68 -17.67 14.16 11.59
C ASN A 68 -18.42 13.78 10.30
N TYR A 69 -17.73 13.38 9.24
CA TYR A 69 -18.32 12.78 8.05
C TYR A 69 -18.21 11.27 8.08
N GLU A 70 -19.27 10.58 7.70
CA GLU A 70 -19.21 9.14 7.45
C GLU A 70 -18.56 8.90 6.08
N VAL A 71 -17.32 8.40 6.08
CA VAL A 71 -16.56 8.14 4.86
C VAL A 71 -16.50 6.63 4.64
N GLY A 72 -17.13 6.16 3.56
CA GLY A 72 -17.00 4.79 3.07
C GLY A 72 -15.85 4.61 2.08
N ARG A 73 -15.69 3.41 1.52
CA ARG A 73 -14.63 3.06 0.55
C ARG A 73 -13.23 3.38 1.07
N ILE A 74 -12.98 3.06 2.34
CA ILE A 74 -11.67 3.20 2.96
C ILE A 74 -10.91 1.88 2.84
N PHE A 75 -9.83 1.85 2.07
CA PHE A 75 -9.00 0.66 1.91
C PHE A 75 -7.96 0.54 3.03
N ILE A 76 -7.83 -0.66 3.61
CA ILE A 76 -6.83 -0.95 4.64
C ILE A 76 -5.61 -1.59 3.99
N ASP A 77 -4.47 -0.91 4.05
CA ASP A 77 -3.22 -1.37 3.44
C ASP A 77 -2.05 -1.27 4.43
N SER A 78 -1.73 -2.37 5.11
CA SER A 78 -0.58 -2.45 6.02
C SER A 78 0.78 -2.44 5.32
N GLY A 79 0.80 -2.55 3.99
CA GLY A 79 2.01 -2.57 3.16
C GLY A 79 2.46 -1.18 2.70
N SER A 80 1.58 -0.18 2.72
CA SER A 80 1.89 1.19 2.28
C SER A 80 2.45 2.08 3.39
N SER A 81 3.20 3.13 3.01
CA SER A 81 3.93 4.00 3.95
C SER A 81 3.22 5.31 4.32
N ALA A 82 2.10 5.63 3.68
CA ALA A 82 1.40 6.90 3.87
C ALA A 82 -0.12 6.71 3.91
N ASP A 83 -0.77 7.35 4.89
CA ASP A 83 -2.22 7.47 4.97
C ASP A 83 -2.70 8.53 3.95
N ILE A 84 -3.67 8.17 3.11
CA ILE A 84 -4.06 8.97 1.95
C ILE A 84 -5.54 9.30 2.00
N LEU A 85 -5.86 10.55 1.69
CA LEU A 85 -7.19 11.03 1.40
C LEU A 85 -7.23 11.48 -0.07
N PHE A 86 -8.10 10.87 -0.87
CA PHE A 86 -8.22 11.28 -2.28
C PHE A 86 -8.95 12.61 -2.40
N ARG A 87 -8.51 13.44 -3.36
CA ARG A 87 -9.01 14.81 -3.53
C ARG A 87 -10.52 14.89 -3.73
N GLU A 88 -11.10 13.95 -4.47
CA GLU A 88 -12.56 13.88 -4.67
C GLU A 88 -13.30 13.77 -3.33
N ALA A 89 -12.81 12.91 -2.42
CA ALA A 89 -13.38 12.74 -1.09
C ALA A 89 -13.15 13.97 -0.21
N TYR A 90 -11.93 14.53 -0.22
CA TYR A 90 -11.61 15.77 0.50
C TYR A 90 -12.56 16.91 0.13
N ASN A 91 -12.83 17.11 -1.17
CA ASN A 91 -13.75 18.14 -1.64
C ASN A 91 -15.20 17.87 -1.19
N GLN A 92 -15.65 16.61 -1.25
CA GLN A 92 -17.00 16.21 -0.82
C GLN A 92 -17.22 16.37 0.70
N MET A 93 -16.16 16.23 1.49
CA MET A 93 -16.21 16.46 2.94
C MET A 93 -16.35 17.95 3.31
N GLN A 94 -16.30 18.88 2.36
CA GLN A 94 -16.60 20.30 2.55
C GLN A 94 -15.99 20.86 3.85
N LEU A 95 -14.69 20.63 4.06
CA LEU A 95 -14.01 20.88 5.32
C LEU A 95 -13.82 22.38 5.65
N GLY A 96 -14.49 23.28 4.94
CA GLY A 96 -14.36 24.73 5.09
C GLY A 96 -12.95 25.21 4.79
N ASP A 97 -12.46 26.15 5.59
CA ASP A 97 -11.16 26.83 5.42
C ASP A 97 -9.96 26.02 5.97
N VAL A 98 -10.08 24.70 6.11
CA VAL A 98 -8.96 23.86 6.55
C VAL A 98 -7.87 23.87 5.47
N SER A 99 -6.80 24.61 5.74
CA SER A 99 -5.67 24.73 4.82
C SER A 99 -4.84 23.45 4.78
N LEU A 100 -4.34 23.13 3.58
CA LEU A 100 -3.40 22.03 3.40
C LEU A 100 -1.99 22.47 3.79
N GLU A 101 -1.37 21.74 4.72
CA GLU A 101 0.04 21.90 5.04
C GLU A 101 0.89 21.52 3.81
N LYS A 102 1.88 22.34 3.45
CA LYS A 102 2.75 22.07 2.30
C LYS A 102 3.61 20.82 2.58
N VAL A 103 3.67 19.92 1.59
CA VAL A 103 4.48 18.70 1.65
C VAL A 103 5.45 18.69 0.46
N ASN A 104 6.74 18.47 0.74
CA ASN A 104 7.80 18.46 -0.27
C ASN A 104 8.30 17.04 -0.61
N THR A 105 7.46 16.02 -0.45
CA THR A 105 7.81 14.61 -0.70
C THR A 105 6.83 13.97 -1.65
N SER A 106 7.33 13.30 -2.68
CA SER A 106 6.53 12.51 -3.61
C SER A 106 6.13 11.16 -3.03
N LEU A 107 5.08 10.59 -3.61
CA LEU A 107 4.63 9.22 -3.43
C LEU A 107 4.92 8.41 -4.70
N TYR A 108 5.25 7.14 -4.51
CA TYR A 108 5.54 6.17 -5.56
C TYR A 108 4.58 5.00 -5.43
N GLY A 109 4.22 4.36 -6.55
CA GLY A 109 3.38 3.15 -6.55
C GLY A 109 1.94 3.34 -7.04
N PHE A 110 1.61 4.51 -7.60
CA PHE A 110 0.36 4.75 -8.31
C PHE A 110 0.49 4.30 -9.76
N ALA A 111 0.29 3.01 -10.04
CA ALA A 111 0.38 2.45 -11.40
C ALA A 111 1.69 2.81 -12.15
N GLY A 112 2.80 2.99 -11.43
CA GLY A 112 4.10 3.38 -11.99
C GLY A 112 4.37 4.89 -11.97
N GLU A 113 3.38 5.71 -11.64
CA GLU A 113 3.51 7.16 -11.60
C GLU A 113 4.10 7.66 -10.28
N VAL A 114 4.84 8.76 -10.37
CA VAL A 114 5.28 9.57 -9.23
C VAL A 114 4.24 10.66 -8.98
N VAL A 115 3.70 10.69 -7.77
CA VAL A 115 2.59 11.56 -7.42
C VAL A 115 3.02 12.55 -6.35
N LEU A 116 2.83 13.83 -6.62
CA LEU A 116 3.07 14.89 -5.63
C LEU A 116 1.77 15.15 -4.85
N PRO A 117 1.74 14.98 -3.52
CA PRO A 117 0.57 15.35 -2.72
C PRO A 117 0.25 16.84 -2.87
N ARG A 118 -1.05 17.18 -2.88
CA ARG A 118 -1.51 18.58 -2.82
C ARG A 118 -1.13 19.24 -1.48
N GLY A 119 -1.03 18.42 -0.44
CA GLY A 119 -0.57 18.80 0.88
C GLY A 119 -0.99 17.75 1.91
N MET A 120 -0.96 18.13 3.17
CA MET A 120 -1.32 17.27 4.29
C MET A 120 -2.37 17.95 5.16
N VAL A 121 -3.32 17.18 5.67
CA VAL A 121 -4.41 17.70 6.49
C VAL A 121 -4.58 16.88 7.78
N PRO A 122 -4.60 17.52 8.96
CA PRO A 122 -4.94 16.84 10.20
C PRO A 122 -6.46 16.69 10.33
N LEU A 123 -6.97 15.46 10.40
CA LEU A 123 -8.40 15.18 10.58
C LEU A 123 -8.63 14.18 11.72
N PRO A 124 -9.67 14.36 12.56
CA PRO A 124 -10.01 13.38 13.57
C PRO A 124 -10.63 12.16 12.89
N LEU A 125 -10.03 11.00 13.09
CA LEU A 125 -10.57 9.70 12.70
C LEU A 125 -11.16 9.01 13.93
N THR A 126 -12.43 8.65 13.87
CA THR A 126 -13.12 7.86 14.89
C THR A 126 -13.46 6.49 14.34
N MET A 127 -13.05 5.46 15.08
CA MET A 127 -13.40 4.06 14.82
C MET A 127 -14.12 3.45 16.02
N GLY A 128 -14.93 2.42 15.76
CA GLY A 128 -15.70 1.70 16.77
C GLY A 128 -17.09 2.28 16.99
N ARG A 129 -17.80 1.74 17.98
CA ARG A 129 -19.21 2.07 18.26
C ARG A 129 -19.45 2.19 19.76
N GLY A 130 -20.44 2.99 20.14
CA GLY A 130 -20.87 3.11 21.54
C GLY A 130 -19.74 3.56 22.46
N THR A 131 -19.52 2.80 23.54
CA THR A 131 -18.45 2.99 24.53
C THR A 131 -17.09 2.47 24.04
N MET A 132 -17.05 1.64 22.99
CA MET A 132 -15.82 1.10 22.40
C MET A 132 -15.37 1.91 21.17
N ARG A 133 -15.57 3.24 21.23
CA ARG A 133 -15.09 4.17 20.20
C ARG A 133 -13.73 4.75 20.59
N LYS A 134 -12.89 5.04 19.61
CA LYS A 134 -11.61 5.73 19.82
C LYS A 134 -11.41 6.76 18.71
N THR A 135 -10.94 7.94 19.08
CA THR A 135 -10.71 9.05 18.15
C THR A 135 -9.27 9.51 18.26
N TYR A 136 -8.60 9.68 17.12
CA TYR A 136 -7.28 10.27 17.04
C TYR A 136 -7.24 11.35 15.96
N LEU A 137 -6.52 12.43 16.24
CA LEU A 137 -6.18 13.42 15.23
C LEU A 137 -4.99 12.89 14.42
N LEU A 138 -5.22 12.59 13.14
CA LEU A 138 -4.23 11.98 12.27
C LEU A 138 -4.00 12.85 11.04
N LYS A 139 -2.79 12.79 10.49
CA LYS A 139 -2.43 13.55 9.30
C LYS A 139 -2.56 12.68 8.05
N PHE A 140 -3.28 13.18 7.05
CA PHE A 140 -3.50 12.51 5.78
C PHE A 140 -2.87 13.29 4.64
N LEU A 141 -2.20 12.61 3.72
CA LEU A 141 -1.77 13.22 2.46
C LEU A 141 -2.97 13.33 1.53
N VAL A 142 -3.23 14.53 1.02
CA VAL A 142 -4.27 14.75 0.02
C VAL A 142 -3.68 14.55 -1.36
N VAL A 143 -4.20 13.56 -2.08
CA VAL A 143 -3.67 13.14 -3.39
C VAL A 143 -4.73 13.31 -4.48
N ASP A 144 -4.31 13.88 -5.61
CA ASP A 144 -5.17 14.15 -6.76
C ASP A 144 -4.94 13.14 -7.89
N VAL A 145 -5.35 11.90 -7.63
CA VAL A 145 -5.29 10.79 -8.59
C VAL A 145 -6.65 10.10 -8.60
N PRO A 146 -7.19 9.74 -9.78
CA PRO A 146 -8.42 8.97 -9.86
C PRO A 146 -8.32 7.67 -9.08
N SER A 147 -9.27 7.42 -8.18
CA SER A 147 -9.30 6.23 -7.33
C SER A 147 -10.70 5.70 -7.17
N ALA A 148 -10.83 4.38 -6.94
CA ALA A 148 -12.08 3.75 -6.53
C ALA A 148 -12.33 3.87 -5.01
N TYR A 149 -11.31 4.32 -4.27
CA TYR A 149 -11.35 4.49 -2.83
C TYR A 149 -11.39 5.97 -2.47
N ASN A 150 -12.01 6.29 -1.35
CA ASN A 150 -11.99 7.65 -0.79
C ASN A 150 -10.73 7.88 0.04
N MET A 151 -10.26 6.84 0.72
CA MET A 151 -9.08 6.89 1.58
C MET A 151 -8.31 5.58 1.57
N ILE A 152 -7.03 5.64 1.90
CA ILE A 152 -6.18 4.49 2.23
C ILE A 152 -5.65 4.70 3.64
N LEU A 153 -5.93 3.76 4.54
CA LEU A 153 -5.37 3.75 5.89
C LEU A 153 -4.30 2.69 5.98
N VAL A 154 -3.14 3.09 6.51
CA VAL A 154 -1.94 2.28 6.50
C VAL A 154 -1.45 1.94 7.88
N ARG A 155 -0.25 1.33 7.93
CA ARG A 155 0.40 0.87 9.17
C ARG A 155 0.51 1.96 10.24
N HIS A 156 0.77 3.21 9.86
CA HIS A 156 0.90 4.30 10.83
C HIS A 156 -0.37 4.46 11.67
N MET A 157 -1.54 4.64 11.05
CA MET A 157 -2.78 4.73 11.85
C MET A 157 -3.15 3.40 12.51
N LEU A 158 -2.94 2.25 11.85
CA LEU A 158 -3.17 0.95 12.48
C LEU A 158 -2.39 0.81 13.79
N ASN A 159 -1.13 1.25 13.80
CA ASN A 159 -0.30 1.24 15.00
C ASN A 159 -0.79 2.25 16.05
N THR A 160 -1.22 3.45 15.65
CA THR A 160 -1.81 4.43 16.58
C THR A 160 -3.03 3.88 17.30
N PHE A 161 -3.87 3.11 16.61
CA PHE A 161 -5.01 2.43 17.21
C PHE A 161 -4.63 1.15 17.95
N GLN A 162 -3.39 0.66 17.86
CA GLN A 162 -2.99 -0.70 18.27
C GLN A 162 -3.92 -1.75 17.63
N ALA A 163 -4.27 -1.51 16.38
CA ALA A 163 -5.26 -2.27 15.65
C ALA A 163 -4.67 -3.58 15.10
N VAL A 164 -5.41 -4.66 15.29
CA VAL A 164 -5.16 -5.95 14.67
C VAL A 164 -6.14 -6.11 13.51
N VAL A 165 -5.60 -6.32 12.32
CA VAL A 165 -6.36 -6.54 11.10
C VAL A 165 -6.48 -8.03 10.84
N SER A 166 -7.69 -8.53 10.64
CA SER A 166 -7.93 -9.88 10.16
C SER A 166 -8.60 -9.82 8.80
N THR A 167 -7.84 -10.15 7.75
CA THR A 167 -8.35 -10.28 6.38
C THR A 167 -9.36 -11.41 6.28
N TYR A 168 -9.08 -12.56 6.92
CA TYR A 168 -9.99 -13.71 6.94
C TYR A 168 -11.36 -13.39 7.56
N HIS A 169 -11.39 -12.64 8.67
CA HIS A 169 -12.65 -12.21 9.31
C HIS A 169 -13.21 -10.92 8.73
N MET A 170 -12.48 -10.26 7.82
CA MET A 170 -12.78 -8.94 7.28
C MET A 170 -13.05 -7.91 8.38
N LYS A 171 -12.18 -7.85 9.39
CA LYS A 171 -12.39 -7.01 10.59
C LYS A 171 -11.11 -6.34 11.04
N ILE A 172 -11.28 -5.18 11.66
CA ILE A 172 -10.25 -4.50 12.44
C ILE A 172 -10.70 -4.53 13.90
N LYS A 173 -9.81 -4.90 14.81
CA LYS A 173 -10.05 -4.83 16.25
C LYS A 173 -8.97 -4.00 16.92
N PHE A 174 -9.32 -3.23 17.94
CA PHE A 174 -8.39 -2.39 18.67
C PHE A 174 -8.80 -2.23 20.13
N PRO A 175 -7.85 -2.00 21.04
CA PRO A 175 -8.15 -1.78 22.44
C PRO A 175 -8.76 -0.40 22.69
N THR A 176 -9.72 -0.37 23.61
CA THR A 176 -10.39 0.82 24.13
C THR A 176 -10.55 0.70 25.65
N PRO A 177 -10.75 1.80 26.39
CA PRO A 177 -11.06 1.72 27.83
C PRO A 177 -12.31 0.90 28.13
N GLY A 178 -13.28 0.83 27.19
CA GLY A 178 -14.51 0.04 27.31
C GLY A 178 -14.39 -1.40 26.83
N GLY A 179 -13.18 -1.90 26.54
CA GLY A 179 -12.94 -3.24 25.97
C GLY A 179 -12.40 -3.20 24.54
N VAL A 180 -12.79 -4.14 23.69
CA VAL A 180 -12.28 -4.21 22.31
C VAL A 180 -13.24 -3.53 21.34
N GLY A 181 -12.78 -2.47 20.70
CA GLY A 181 -13.46 -1.84 19.57
C GLY A 181 -13.34 -2.72 18.32
N GLU A 182 -14.39 -2.73 17.50
CA GLU A 182 -14.43 -3.50 16.25
C GLU A 182 -14.93 -2.62 15.10
N VAL A 183 -14.31 -2.75 13.94
CA VAL A 183 -14.80 -2.23 12.66
C VAL A 183 -14.93 -3.41 11.70
N GLN A 184 -16.13 -3.57 11.16
CA GLN A 184 -16.46 -4.59 10.17
C GLN A 184 -16.16 -4.07 8.77
N GLY A 185 -15.44 -4.86 7.98
CA GLY A 185 -15.28 -4.63 6.56
C GLY A 185 -16.56 -4.90 5.78
N ASP A 186 -16.71 -4.22 4.65
CA ASP A 186 -17.85 -4.29 3.74
C ASP A 186 -17.43 -5.01 2.44
N PRO A 187 -17.73 -6.32 2.30
CA PRO A 187 -17.38 -7.09 1.10
C PRO A 187 -18.08 -6.60 -0.17
N LEU A 188 -19.30 -6.06 -0.05
CA LEU A 188 -20.04 -5.55 -1.20
C LEU A 188 -19.36 -4.30 -1.76
N GLN A 189 -18.98 -3.36 -0.88
CA GLN A 189 -18.23 -2.18 -1.27
C GLN A 189 -16.84 -2.55 -1.80
N SER A 190 -16.18 -3.53 -1.19
CA SER A 190 -14.92 -4.06 -1.69
C SER A 190 -14.99 -4.50 -3.15
N ARG A 191 -15.99 -5.31 -3.51
CA ARG A 191 -16.21 -5.77 -4.90
C ARG A 191 -16.55 -4.62 -5.84
N ARG A 192 -17.35 -3.65 -5.39
CA ARG A 192 -17.66 -2.45 -6.19
C ARG A 192 -16.41 -1.63 -6.48
N CYS A 193 -15.59 -1.37 -5.46
CA CYS A 193 -14.31 -0.68 -5.61
C CYS A 193 -13.36 -1.44 -6.54
N TYR A 194 -13.34 -2.78 -6.47
CA TYR A 194 -12.55 -3.60 -7.39
C TYR A 194 -12.96 -3.37 -8.86
N VAL A 195 -14.26 -3.48 -9.18
CA VAL A 195 -14.75 -3.25 -10.54
C VAL A 195 -14.44 -1.82 -11.00
N GLU A 196 -14.69 -0.83 -10.15
CA GLU A 196 -14.41 0.58 -10.46
C GLU A 196 -12.90 0.82 -10.73
N ALA A 197 -12.02 0.22 -9.92
CA ALA A 197 -10.57 0.33 -10.08
C ALA A 197 -10.09 -0.28 -11.39
N VAL A 198 -10.60 -1.45 -11.77
CA VAL A 198 -10.27 -2.11 -13.05
C VAL A 198 -10.74 -1.27 -14.23
N CYS A 199 -11.98 -0.78 -14.21
CA CYS A 199 -12.51 0.07 -15.27
C CYS A 199 -11.72 1.38 -15.44
N LYS A 200 -11.34 2.03 -14.33
CA LYS A 200 -10.50 3.24 -14.34
C LYS A 200 -9.07 2.94 -14.84
N GLY A 201 -8.53 1.75 -14.57
CA GLY A 201 -7.25 1.31 -15.10
C GLY A 201 -7.27 1.08 -16.61
N GLN A 202 -8.33 0.44 -17.12
CA GLN A 202 -8.47 0.16 -18.56
C GLN A 202 -8.61 1.43 -19.40
N LYS A 203 -9.35 2.44 -18.93
CA LYS A 203 -9.50 3.72 -19.65
C LYS A 203 -8.16 4.42 -19.88
N ARG A 204 -7.30 4.47 -18.86
CA ARG A 204 -5.95 5.06 -18.99
C ARG A 204 -5.11 4.41 -20.09
N ASN A 205 -5.20 3.09 -20.24
CA ASN A 205 -4.46 2.38 -21.30
C ASN A 205 -5.00 2.63 -22.71
N VAL A 206 -6.26 3.06 -22.87
CA VAL A 206 -6.86 3.37 -24.17
C VAL A 206 -6.55 4.81 -24.59
N ASP A 207 -6.56 5.74 -23.64
CA ASP A 207 -6.28 7.17 -23.91
C ASP A 207 -4.79 7.43 -24.22
N ASP A 208 -3.88 6.55 -23.80
CA ASP A 208 -2.42 6.61 -24.05
C ASP A 208 -1.94 5.77 -25.26
N ALA A 209 -2.84 5.19 -26.06
CA ALA A 209 -2.45 4.42 -27.25
C ALA A 209 -2.06 5.36 -28.41
N PRO A 210 -0.81 5.36 -28.91
CA PRO A 210 -0.46 6.15 -30.09
C PRO A 210 -1.16 5.61 -31.33
N ASP A 211 -1.72 6.54 -32.10
CA ASP A 211 -2.45 6.29 -33.33
C ASP A 211 -1.52 5.72 -34.42
N GLN A 212 -1.98 4.63 -35.04
CA GLN A 212 -1.54 3.99 -36.29
C GLN A 212 -0.18 3.25 -36.35
N ILE A 213 -0.27 1.93 -36.59
CA ILE A 213 0.78 1.14 -37.25
C ILE A 213 0.30 0.82 -38.67
N PRO A 214 0.92 1.36 -39.74
CA PRO A 214 0.74 0.83 -41.09
C PRO A 214 1.43 -0.54 -41.24
N PRO A 215 0.94 -1.42 -42.13
CA PRO A 215 1.38 -2.79 -42.19
C PRO A 215 2.81 -2.94 -42.71
N SER A 216 3.54 -3.83 -42.03
CA SER A 216 4.91 -4.27 -42.29
C SER A 216 5.19 -4.60 -43.76
N LYS A 217 6.28 -4.06 -44.32
CA LYS A 217 6.98 -4.65 -45.47
C LYS A 217 8.31 -5.26 -45.02
N LYS A 218 8.47 -6.54 -45.38
CA LYS A 218 9.61 -7.41 -45.12
C LYS A 218 10.87 -6.98 -45.89
N GLY A 219 12.01 -7.06 -45.22
CA GLY A 219 13.23 -7.70 -45.72
C GLY A 219 14.30 -6.80 -46.34
N LYS A 220 15.49 -6.76 -45.72
CA LYS A 220 16.78 -7.28 -46.23
C LYS A 220 17.95 -6.66 -45.44
N THR A 221 18.79 -7.52 -44.86
CA THR A 221 20.20 -7.25 -44.53
C THR A 221 21.02 -7.23 -45.84
N PRO A 222 22.11 -6.42 -45.94
CA PRO A 222 23.44 -6.98 -45.68
C PRO A 222 24.52 -6.04 -45.10
N LYS A 223 25.46 -6.72 -44.40
CA LYS A 223 26.88 -6.52 -43.99
C LYS A 223 27.75 -5.29 -44.38
N GLY A 224 28.61 -4.94 -43.39
CA GLY A 224 30.05 -4.56 -43.48
C GLY A 224 30.34 -3.05 -43.63
N GLU A 225 31.36 -2.39 -43.04
CA GLU A 225 32.51 -2.67 -42.15
C GLU A 225 33.01 -1.31 -41.56
N ASP A 226 33.55 -1.36 -40.35
CA ASP A 226 34.60 -0.55 -39.67
C ASP A 226 34.63 0.99 -39.47
N SER A 227 34.90 1.33 -38.19
CA SER A 227 35.59 2.51 -37.58
C SER A 227 34.93 3.89 -37.74
N GLU A 228 34.64 4.67 -36.69
CA GLU A 228 35.60 5.27 -35.76
C GLU A 228 34.94 5.72 -34.44
N GLU A 229 35.79 5.95 -33.44
CA GLU A 229 35.53 6.21 -32.02
C GLU A 229 34.63 7.43 -31.73
N THR A 230 33.69 7.29 -30.80
CA THR A 230 33.26 8.41 -29.93
C THR A 230 32.68 7.89 -28.61
N GLU A 231 33.18 8.45 -27.51
CA GLU A 231 32.86 8.10 -26.12
C GLU A 231 31.40 8.44 -25.73
N THR A 232 30.77 7.53 -24.98
CA THR A 232 29.74 7.68 -23.90
C THR A 232 29.03 6.32 -23.70
N PRO A 233 28.20 6.11 -22.66
CA PRO A 233 28.39 6.16 -21.21
C PRO A 233 28.30 4.75 -20.57
N ALA A 234 28.63 4.62 -19.28
CA ALA A 234 28.63 3.36 -18.53
C ALA A 234 27.30 2.59 -18.67
N LYS A 235 27.40 1.39 -19.27
CA LYS A 235 26.31 0.43 -19.49
C LYS A 235 26.06 -0.32 -18.19
N VAL A 236 24.92 -0.06 -17.55
CA VAL A 236 24.39 -0.91 -16.47
C VAL A 236 24.04 -2.27 -17.09
N GLN A 237 24.72 -3.34 -16.66
CA GLN A 237 24.36 -4.71 -17.02
C GLN A 237 23.33 -5.23 -16.00
N PRO A 238 22.20 -5.83 -16.41
CA PRO A 238 21.40 -6.66 -15.53
C PRO A 238 21.75 -8.13 -15.76
N ALA A 239 22.13 -8.83 -14.70
CA ALA A 239 21.78 -10.22 -14.42
C ALA A 239 22.49 -10.65 -13.14
N GLU A 240 21.77 -10.67 -12.03
CA GLU A 240 22.12 -11.60 -10.95
C GLU A 240 22.12 -13.01 -11.55
N GLU A 241 23.21 -13.74 -11.35
CA GLU A 241 23.43 -15.04 -11.96
C GLU A 241 22.46 -16.05 -11.33
N LEU A 242 21.35 -16.33 -12.01
CA LEU A 242 20.30 -17.23 -11.55
C LEU A 242 20.62 -18.69 -11.90
N LEU A 243 20.58 -19.58 -10.91
CA LEU A 243 20.72 -21.01 -11.10
C LEU A 243 19.36 -21.64 -11.41
N ASN A 244 19.32 -22.49 -12.45
CA ASN A 244 18.15 -23.32 -12.75
C ASN A 244 18.21 -24.59 -11.89
N ILE A 245 17.14 -24.90 -11.16
CA ILE A 245 17.01 -26.16 -10.42
C ILE A 245 15.76 -26.89 -10.90
N GLU A 246 15.89 -28.21 -11.11
CA GLU A 246 14.79 -29.11 -11.43
C GLU A 246 13.93 -29.35 -10.18
N ILE A 247 12.64 -29.06 -10.27
CA ILE A 247 11.71 -29.18 -9.14
C ILE A 247 11.27 -30.64 -8.94
N ILE A 248 11.32 -31.45 -10.00
CA ILE A 248 10.91 -32.85 -10.01
C ILE A 248 12.00 -33.65 -10.72
N PRO A 249 12.67 -34.61 -10.06
CA PRO A 249 13.58 -35.52 -10.75
C PRO A 249 12.76 -36.25 -11.82
N GLU A 250 13.25 -36.25 -13.07
CA GLU A 250 12.64 -36.85 -14.28
C GLU A 250 11.70 -35.93 -15.10
N ASN A 251 11.46 -34.69 -14.67
CA ASN A 251 10.71 -33.59 -15.31
C ASN A 251 11.51 -32.47 -16.02
N PRO A 252 12.15 -32.60 -17.20
CA PRO A 252 13.04 -31.55 -17.73
C PRO A 252 12.35 -30.22 -18.07
N ASP A 253 11.02 -30.18 -18.18
CA ASP A 253 10.26 -28.96 -18.52
C ASP A 253 9.85 -28.13 -17.27
N LYS A 254 10.21 -28.57 -16.06
CA LYS A 254 9.86 -27.90 -14.80
C LYS A 254 11.09 -27.41 -14.04
N ILE A 255 11.66 -26.32 -14.53
CA ILE A 255 12.76 -25.58 -13.90
C ILE A 255 12.27 -24.34 -13.15
N THR A 256 12.90 -24.01 -12.01
CA THR A 256 12.77 -22.71 -11.34
C THR A 256 14.13 -22.01 -11.24
N ARG A 257 14.13 -20.68 -11.08
CA ARG A 257 15.33 -19.84 -11.01
C ARG A 257 15.50 -19.29 -9.61
N ILE A 258 16.66 -19.56 -9.00
CA ILE A 258 16.99 -19.09 -7.65
C ILE A 258 18.27 -18.27 -7.69
N ASP A 259 18.33 -17.26 -6.82
CA ASP A 259 19.49 -16.42 -6.58
C ASP A 259 20.69 -17.25 -6.09
N SER A 260 21.86 -17.01 -6.69
CA SER A 260 23.11 -17.75 -6.43
C SER A 260 23.68 -17.50 -5.03
N HIS A 261 23.16 -16.52 -4.27
CA HIS A 261 23.62 -16.19 -2.92
C HIS A 261 22.85 -16.87 -1.77
N LEU A 262 21.88 -17.76 -2.03
CA LEU A 262 21.28 -18.56 -0.96
C LEU A 262 22.28 -19.60 -0.42
N GLY A 263 22.59 -19.49 0.87
CA GLY A 263 23.45 -20.44 1.59
C GLY A 263 22.97 -21.89 1.49
N GLU A 264 23.92 -22.82 1.56
CA GLU A 264 23.73 -24.25 1.22
C GLU A 264 22.70 -25.03 2.07
N GLU A 265 22.13 -24.43 3.10
CA GLU A 265 21.08 -25.09 3.90
C GLU A 265 19.69 -25.11 3.24
N ALA A 266 19.49 -24.41 2.12
CA ALA A 266 18.22 -24.39 1.37
C ALA A 266 18.17 -25.30 0.13
N LYS A 267 19.22 -26.11 -0.13
CA LYS A 267 19.32 -26.99 -1.31
C LYS A 267 18.98 -28.47 -1.01
N LYS A 268 18.04 -28.73 -0.10
CA LYS A 268 17.56 -30.09 0.22
C LYS A 268 16.09 -30.26 -0.09
#